data_AF-A0A2P4QT87-F1
#
_entry.id   AF-A0A2P4QT87-F1
#
_cell.length_a   1.000
_cell.length_b   1.000
_cell.length_c   1.000
_cell.angle_alpha   90.00
_cell.angle_beta   90.00
_cell.angle_gamma   90.00
#
_symmetry.space_group_name_H-M   'P 1'
#
loop_
_entity.id
_entity.type
_entity.pdbx_description
1 polymer ?
#
loop_
_entity_poly.entity_id
_entity_poly.type
_entity_poly.pdbx_seq_one_letter_code
_entity_poly.pdbx_strand_id
1 'polypeptide(L)'
;IWVLPYVAPEVLCGENYSTASAIYSFGIVMNTLATGKRPWYNRAHDINLAKDICNGKRLEISDDTPNFYAELIQQCWDNDPEKRPTASY
;
A
#
# COMPACT_ATOMS: atom_id res chain seq x y z
N ILE A 1 4.72 -15.40 -1.81
CA ILE A 1 3.71 -15.38 -0.72
C ILE A 1 2.61 -14.40 -1.12
N TRP A 2 1.33 -14.80 -1.06
CA TRP A 2 0.24 -14.06 -1.70
C TRP A 2 -0.08 -12.70 -1.07
N VAL A 3 0.33 -12.47 0.17
CA VAL A 3 0.03 -11.27 0.98
C VAL A 3 1.08 -10.16 0.87
N LEU A 4 2.21 -10.40 0.17
CA LEU A 4 3.33 -9.46 0.05
C LEU A 4 2.91 -8.01 -0.30
N PRO A 5 2.01 -7.76 -1.27
CA PRO A 5 1.43 -6.45 -1.55
C PRO A 5 0.95 -5.61 -0.37
N TYR A 6 0.41 -6.27 0.65
CA TYR A 6 -0.21 -5.62 1.79
C TYR A 6 0.79 -5.30 2.90
N VAL A 7 2.00 -5.86 2.83
CA VAL A 7 3.03 -5.65 3.85
C VAL A 7 3.73 -4.32 3.59
N ALA A 8 3.81 -3.48 4.62
CA ALA A 8 4.42 -2.17 4.53
C ALA A 8 5.94 -2.25 4.24
N PRO A 9 6.52 -1.27 3.53
CA PRO A 9 7.94 -1.24 3.16
C PRO A 9 8.90 -1.49 4.34
N GLU A 10 8.65 -0.84 5.47
CA GLU A 10 9.49 -0.95 6.67
C GLU A 10 9.46 -2.39 7.25
N VAL A 11 8.29 -3.03 7.23
CA VAL A 11 8.12 -4.41 7.70
C VAL A 11 8.78 -5.40 6.73
N LEU A 12 8.73 -5.14 5.42
CA LEU A 12 9.46 -5.92 4.41
C LEU A 12 10.99 -5.79 4.60
N CYS A 13 11.46 -4.65 5.10
CA CYS A 13 12.87 -4.39 5.43
C CYS A 13 13.31 -4.97 6.80
N GLY A 14 12.40 -5.60 7.54
CA GLY A 14 12.71 -6.24 8.83
C GLY A 14 12.50 -5.34 10.05
N GLU A 15 11.88 -4.17 9.88
CA GLU A 15 11.47 -3.34 11.02
C GLU A 15 10.21 -3.90 11.71
N ASN A 16 9.97 -3.41 12.93
CA ASN A 16 8.82 -3.85 13.71
C ASN A 16 7.51 -3.34 13.11
N TYR A 17 6.48 -4.18 13.19
CA TYR A 17 5.12 -3.79 12.82
C TYR A 17 4.60 -2.64 13.70
N SER A 18 3.89 -1.70 13.09
CA SER A 18 3.29 -0.55 13.76
C SER A 18 1.86 -0.28 13.29
N THR A 19 1.16 0.64 13.96
CA THR A 19 -0.14 1.15 13.48
C THR A 19 -0.02 1.76 12.09
N ALA A 20 1.09 2.44 11.78
CA ALA A 20 1.33 3.00 10.45
C ALA A 20 1.46 1.91 9.37
N SER A 21 1.98 0.73 9.72
CA SER A 21 2.01 -0.44 8.83
C SER A 21 0.61 -1.02 8.57
N ALA A 22 -0.29 -0.93 9.56
CA ALA A 22 -1.70 -1.28 9.40
C ALA A 22 -2.39 -0.31 8.42
N ILE A 23 -2.11 0.99 8.53
CA ILE A 23 -2.65 2.03 7.63
C ILE A 23 -2.17 1.82 6.19
N TYR A 24 -0.90 1.44 5.99
CA TYR A 24 -0.41 1.03 4.67
C TYR A 24 -1.24 -0.11 4.09
N SER A 25 -1.46 -1.17 4.88
CA SER A 25 -2.27 -2.33 4.47
C SER A 25 -3.68 -1.91 4.08
N PHE A 26 -4.27 -0.98 4.84
CA PHE A 26 -5.59 -0.41 4.57
C PHE A 26 -5.63 0.38 3.25
N GLY A 27 -4.59 1.17 2.94
CA GLY A 27 -4.46 1.87 1.65
C GLY A 27 -4.48 0.91 0.45
N ILE A 28 -3.80 -0.24 0.56
CA ILE A 28 -3.83 -1.30 -0.47
C ILE A 28 -5.24 -1.90 -0.62
N VAL A 29 -5.96 -2.11 0.49
CA VAL A 29 -7.36 -2.58 0.47
C VAL A 29 -8.26 -1.54 -0.20
N MET A 30 -8.13 -0.26 0.14
CA MET A 30 -8.88 0.83 -0.50
C MET A 30 -8.66 0.87 -2.01
N ASN A 31 -7.42 0.75 -2.48
CA ASN A 31 -7.12 0.67 -3.91
C ASN A 31 -7.73 -0.59 -4.57
N THR A 32 -7.72 -1.72 -3.87
CA THR A 32 -8.35 -2.96 -4.33
C THR A 32 -9.86 -2.78 -4.49
N LEU A 33 -10.52 -2.05 -3.58
CA LEU A 33 -11.95 -1.71 -3.67
C LEU A 33 -12.23 -0.74 -4.82
N ALA A 34 -11.39 0.26 -5.02
CA ALA A 34 -11.54 1.22 -6.12
C ALA A 34 -11.39 0.55 -7.49
N THR A 35 -10.45 -0.38 -7.63
CA THR A 35 -10.11 -1.00 -8.93
C THR A 35 -10.85 -2.31 -9.18
N GLY A 36 -11.36 -2.97 -8.14
CA GLY A 36 -11.88 -4.34 -8.21
C GLY A 36 -10.82 -5.39 -8.57
N LYS A 37 -9.53 -5.02 -8.57
CA LYS A 37 -8.42 -5.85 -9.02
C LYS A 37 -7.53 -6.20 -7.85
N ARG A 38 -6.97 -7.40 -7.90
CA ARG A 38 -5.92 -7.80 -6.97
C ARG A 38 -4.69 -6.89 -7.14
N PRO A 39 -4.05 -6.42 -6.05
CA PRO A 39 -2.87 -5.59 -6.16
C PRO A 39 -1.73 -6.37 -6.85
N TRP A 40 -1.10 -5.75 -7.85
CA TRP A 40 -0.05 -6.34 -8.70
C TRP A 40 -0.47 -7.67 -9.38
N TYR A 41 -1.73 -7.79 -9.80
CA TYR A 41 -2.30 -9.00 -10.44
C TYR A 41 -1.53 -9.54 -11.65
N ASN A 42 -0.72 -8.70 -12.31
CA ASN A 42 0.00 -9.01 -13.55
C ASN A 42 1.45 -9.48 -13.33
N ARG A 43 1.89 -9.72 -12.10
CA ARG A 43 3.28 -10.13 -11.79
C ARG A 43 3.36 -11.07 -10.60
N ALA A 44 4.51 -11.74 -10.47
CA ALA A 44 4.79 -12.61 -9.33
C ALA A 44 4.95 -11.80 -8.04
N HIS A 45 4.48 -12.37 -6.91
CA HIS A 45 4.68 -11.84 -5.57
C HIS A 45 5.98 -12.42 -4.97
N ASP A 46 7.10 -11.96 -5.53
CA ASP A 46 8.45 -12.41 -5.26
C ASP A 46 9.31 -11.31 -4.60
N ILE A 47 10.60 -11.60 -4.41
CA ILE A 47 11.56 -10.65 -3.82
C ILE A 47 11.75 -9.38 -4.66
N ASN A 48 11.54 -9.46 -5.98
CA ASN A 48 11.64 -8.30 -6.85
C ASN A 48 10.47 -7.35 -6.61
N LEU A 49 9.27 -7.88 -6.35
CA LEU A 49 8.14 -7.06 -5.92
C LEU A 49 8.37 -6.43 -4.55
N ALA A 50 8.92 -7.17 -3.58
CA ALA A 50 9.26 -6.58 -2.29
C ALA A 50 10.24 -5.41 -2.45
N LYS A 51 11.32 -5.60 -3.22
CA LYS A 51 12.30 -4.53 -3.51
C LYS A 51 11.66 -3.32 -4.18
N ASP A 52 10.79 -3.54 -5.17
CA ASP A 52 10.07 -2.45 -5.84
C ASP A 52 9.20 -1.64 -4.86
N ILE A 53 8.48 -2.32 -3.96
CA ILE A 53 7.64 -1.67 -2.94
C ILE A 53 8.49 -0.84 -1.99
N CYS A 54 9.60 -1.40 -1.50
CA CYS A 54 10.57 -0.70 -0.66
C CYS A 54 11.21 0.52 -1.37
N ASN A 55 11.36 0.46 -2.69
CA ASN A 55 11.87 1.56 -3.50
C ASN A 55 10.80 2.60 -3.88
N GLY A 56 9.56 2.49 -3.37
CA GLY A 56 8.51 3.48 -3.61
C GLY A 56 7.60 3.18 -4.81
N LYS A 57 7.67 2.01 -5.43
CA LYS A 57 6.71 1.64 -6.47
C LYS A 57 5.31 1.52 -5.86
N ARG A 58 4.30 2.07 -6.53
CA ARG A 58 2.89 2.05 -6.10
C ARG A 58 1.96 1.48 -7.16
N LEU A 59 0.75 1.15 -6.73
CA LEU A 59 -0.33 0.71 -7.60
C LEU A 59 -0.89 1.91 -8.37
N GLU A 60 -1.38 1.65 -9.57
CA GLU A 60 -2.14 2.64 -10.33
C GLU A 60 -3.50 2.87 -9.64
N ILE A 61 -3.93 4.12 -9.63
CA ILE A 61 -5.27 4.52 -9.22
C ILE A 61 -5.99 4.93 -10.51
N SER A 62 -7.19 4.40 -10.75
CA SER A 62 -7.97 4.74 -11.94
C SER A 62 -8.38 6.22 -11.88
N ASP A 63 -8.40 6.90 -13.03
CA ASP A 63 -8.89 8.28 -13.16
C ASP A 63 -10.38 8.40 -12.81
N ASP A 64 -11.13 7.29 -12.83
CA ASP A 64 -12.53 7.22 -12.38
C ASP A 64 -12.66 7.28 -10.85
N THR A 65 -11.56 7.15 -10.10
CA THR A 65 -11.57 7.21 -8.64
C THR A 65 -11.74 8.66 -8.19
N PRO A 66 -12.74 8.99 -7.35
CA PRO A 66 -12.89 10.36 -6.85
C PRO A 66 -11.60 10.88 -6.21
N ASN A 67 -11.21 12.12 -6.54
CA ASN A 67 -9.91 12.69 -6.13
C ASN A 67 -9.65 12.55 -4.63
N PHE A 68 -10.64 12.84 -3.77
CA PHE A 68 -10.48 12.72 -2.31
C PHE A 68 -10.11 11.29 -1.88
N TYR A 69 -10.62 10.28 -2.59
CA TYR A 69 -10.36 8.87 -2.28
C TYR A 69 -8.98 8.46 -2.80
N ALA A 70 -8.60 8.93 -3.99
CA ALA A 70 -7.28 8.74 -4.56
C ALA A 70 -6.18 9.35 -3.67
N GLU A 71 -6.38 10.59 -3.20
CA GLU A 71 -5.48 11.27 -2.27
C GLU A 71 -5.36 10.51 -0.95
N LEU A 72 -6.48 10.03 -0.39
CA LEU A 72 -6.45 9.24 0.85
C LEU A 72 -5.71 7.90 0.68
N ILE A 73 -5.93 7.19 -0.43
CA ILE A 73 -5.15 5.99 -0.77
C ILE A 73 -3.65 6.34 -0.81
N GLN A 74 -3.29 7.44 -1.46
CA GLN A 74 -1.91 7.89 -1.60
C GLN A 74 -1.25 8.21 -0.26
N GLN A 75 -1.97 8.87 0.63
CA GLN A 75 -1.51 9.15 1.99
C GLN A 75 -1.32 7.86 2.81
N CYS A 76 -2.27 6.92 2.71
CA CYS A 76 -2.22 5.67 3.46
C CYS A 76 -0.98 4.83 3.13
N TRP A 77 -0.52 4.82 1.88
CA TRP A 77 0.62 4.03 1.43
C TRP A 77 1.92 4.83 1.22
N ASP A 78 2.08 5.99 1.87
CA ASP A 78 3.34 6.74 1.81
C ASP A 78 4.53 5.84 2.24
N ASN A 79 5.70 6.03 1.62
CA ASN A 79 6.91 5.34 1.99
C ASN A 79 7.32 5.65 3.43
N ASP A 80 7.15 6.91 3.82
CA ASP A 80 7.41 7.38 5.17
C ASP A 80 6.24 7.06 6.09
N PRO A 81 6.41 6.18 7.10
CA PRO A 81 5.33 5.82 8.02
C PRO A 81 4.74 7.01 8.78
N GLU A 82 5.52 8.07 9.02
CA GLU A 82 5.08 9.25 9.78
C GLU A 82 4.15 10.16 8.96
N LYS A 83 4.17 10.06 7.64
CA LYS A 83 3.28 10.80 6.73
C LYS A 83 1.93 10.14 6.54
N ARG A 84 1.79 8.89 7.00
CA ARG A 84 0.54 8.14 6.90
C ARG A 84 -0.47 8.70 7.91
N PRO A 85 -1.76 8.76 7.56
CA PRO A 85 -2.79 9.24 8.47
C PRO A 85 -2.94 8.30 9.67
N THR A 86 -3.39 8.82 10.81
CA THR A 86 -3.72 8.01 11.97
C THR A 86 -5.21 7.66 11.98
N ALA A 87 -5.53 6.45 12.44
CA ALA A 87 -6.91 6.10 12.76
C ALA A 87 -7.21 6.60 14.18
N SER A 88 -7.75 7.81 14.29
CA SER A 88 -8.27 8.37 15.54
C SER A 88 -9.77 8.08 15.67
N TYR A 89 -10.24 7.95 16.91
CA TYR A 89 -11.66 7.93 17.26
C TYR A 89 -12.25 9.34 17.25
#